data_AF-A0A2N2EW44-F1
#
_entry.id   AF-A0A2N2EW44-F1
#
_cell.length_a   1.000
_cell.length_b   1.000
_cell.length_c   1.000
_cell.angle_alpha   90.00
_cell.angle_beta   90.00
_cell.angle_gamma   90.00
#
_symmetry.space_group_name_H-M   'P 1'
#
loop_
_entity.id
_entity.type
_entity.pdbx_description
1 polymer ?
#
loop_
_entity_poly.entity_id
_entity_poly.type
_entity_poly.pdbx_seq_one_letter_code
_entity_poly.pdbx_strand_id
1 'polypeptide(L)' 'MEKKFGEFVSELAMTNIELWHEEDKARVKADAPVAAAKRAVDKLNQKRNDLIEKIDEMAMALRKGGKNG' A
#
# COMPACT_ATOMS: atom_id res chain seq x y z
N MET A 1 3.95 -19.40 5.75
CA MET A 1 2.86 -19.59 4.77
C MET A 1 2.94 -18.42 3.82
N GLU A 2 2.98 -18.67 2.52
CA GLU A 2 3.01 -17.59 1.51
C GLU A 2 1.65 -16.88 1.50
N LYS A 3 1.63 -15.55 1.47
CA LYS A 3 0.39 -14.77 1.43
C LYS A 3 -0.34 -15.03 0.11
N LYS A 4 -1.65 -15.22 0.19
CA LYS A 4 -2.54 -15.35 -0.97
C LYS A 4 -2.86 -13.97 -1.55
N PHE A 5 -3.29 -13.97 -2.81
CA PHE A 5 -3.67 -12.74 -3.52
C PHE A 5 -4.65 -11.86 -2.73
N GLY A 6 -5.71 -12.45 -2.17
CA GLY A 6 -6.70 -11.71 -1.38
C GLY A 6 -6.15 -11.10 -0.08
N GLU A 7 -5.09 -11.69 0.49
CA GLU A 7 -4.42 -11.14 1.68
C GLU A 7 -3.60 -9.90 1.33
N PHE A 8 -2.94 -9.86 0.17
CA PHE A 8 -2.27 -8.66 -0.33
C PHE A 8 -3.25 -7.53 -0.62
N VAL A 9 -4.39 -7.83 -1.26
CA VAL A 9 -5.43 -6.83 -1.53
C VAL A 9 -6.00 -6.26 -0.23
N SER A 10 -6.25 -7.12 0.77
CA SER A 10 -6.75 -6.70 2.09
C SER A 10 -5.73 -5.81 2.80
N GLU A 11 -4.45 -6.17 2.77
CA GLU A 11 -3.39 -5.36 3.36
C GLU A 11 -3.21 -4.01 2.65
N LEU A 12 -3.33 -3.99 1.32
CA LEU A 12 -3.29 -2.76 0.53
C LEU A 12 -4.44 -1.82 0.94
N ALA A 13 -5.65 -2.36 1.09
CA ALA A 13 -6.81 -1.58 1.53
C ALA A 13 -6.58 -0.96 2.92
N MET A 14 -6.09 -1.74 3.88
CA MET A 14 -5.75 -1.24 5.21
C MET A 14 -4.66 -0.16 5.18
N THR A 15 -3.60 -0.40 4.40
CA THR A 15 -2.50 0.56 4.25
C THR A 15 -2.98 1.88 3.64
N ASN A 16 -3.92 1.83 2.68
CA ASN A 16 -4.52 3.04 2.10
C ASN A 16 -5.36 3.82 3.10
N ILE A 17 -6.12 3.13 3.96
CA ILE A 17 -6.90 3.76 5.02
C ILE A 17 -5.94 4.48 5.99
N GLU A 18 -4.90 3.81 6.46
CA GLU A 18 -3.90 4.41 7.35
C GLU A 18 -3.20 5.61 6.72
N LEU A 19 -2.78 5.48 5.46
CA LEU A 19 -2.15 6.56 4.69
C LEU A 19 -3.04 7.80 4.66
N TRP A 20 -4.33 7.64 4.37
CA TRP A 20 -5.26 8.76 4.28
C TRP A 20 -5.39 9.52 5.61
N HIS A 21 -5.37 8.82 6.74
CA HIS A 21 -5.39 9.45 8.06
C HIS A 21 -4.10 10.24 8.36
N GLU A 22 -2.93 9.73 7.96
CA GLU A 22 -1.67 10.44 8.13
C GLU A 22 -1.54 11.64 7.19
N GLU A 23 -2.06 11.52 5.95
CA GLU A 23 -2.18 12.65 5.03
C GLU A 23 -3.08 13.75 5.61
N ASP A 24 -4.17 13.37 6.29
CA ASP A 24 -5.05 14.32 6.95
C ASP A 24 -4.35 15.11 8.05
N LYS A 25 -3.60 14.43 8.91
CA LYS A 25 -2.74 15.07 9.91
C LYS A 25 -1.67 15.95 9.28
N ALA A 26 -1.15 15.58 8.11
CA ALA A 26 -0.11 16.36 7.42
C ALA A 26 -0.66 17.62 6.72
N ARG A 27 -1.99 17.79 6.58
CA ARG A 27 -2.63 18.95 5.95
C ARG A 27 -2.71 20.20 6.84
N VAL A 28 -2.46 20.10 8.15
CA VAL A 28 -2.50 21.25 9.08
C VAL A 28 -1.22 22.10 9.02
N LYS A 29 -1.21 23.27 9.67
CA LYS A 29 -0.08 24.22 9.66
C LYS A 29 1.21 23.60 10.22
N ALA A 30 2.34 23.95 9.62
CA ALA A 30 3.64 23.33 9.88
C ALA A 30 4.10 23.45 11.35
N ASP A 31 4.01 22.34 12.07
CA ASP A 31 4.54 22.13 13.40
C ASP A 31 5.24 20.75 13.50
N ALA A 32 5.78 20.41 14.67
CA ALA A 32 6.44 19.11 14.88
C ALA A 32 5.50 17.89 14.62
N PRO A 33 4.21 17.91 15.02
CA PRO A 33 3.21 16.92 14.62
C PRO A 33 3.12 16.70 13.10
N VAL A 34 3.12 17.77 12.29
CA VAL A 34 3.08 17.67 10.82
C VAL A 34 4.33 16.99 10.27
N ALA A 35 5.51 17.26 10.83
CA ALA A 35 6.74 16.61 10.38
C ALA A 35 6.74 15.10 10.67
N ALA A 36 6.15 14.67 11.79
CA ALA A 36 5.95 13.26 12.09
C ALA A 36 4.93 12.61 11.15
N ALA A 37 3.81 13.28 10.87
CA ALA A 37 2.79 12.81 9.93
C ALA A 37 3.38 12.63 8.52
N LYS A 38 4.15 13.58 8.01
CA LYS A 38 4.84 13.46 6.70
C LYS A 38 5.77 12.25 6.63
N ARG A 39 6.56 11.99 7.68
CA ARG A 39 7.41 10.78 7.74
C ARG A 39 6.59 9.49 7.77
N ALA A 40 5.41 9.50 8.38
CA ALA A 40 4.50 8.36 8.37
C ALA A 40 3.89 8.16 6.97
N VAL A 41 3.44 9.24 6.33
CA VAL A 41 2.97 9.26 4.94
C VAL A 41 4.01 8.67 4.00
N ASP A 42 5.27 9.10 4.08
CA ASP A 42 6.34 8.58 3.20
C ASP A 42 6.50 7.06 3.32
N LYS A 43 6.51 6.54 4.56
CA LYS A 43 6.61 5.10 4.84
C LYS A 43 5.39 4.32 4.35
N LEU A 44 4.19 4.85 4.59
CA LEU A 44 2.94 4.20 4.18
C LEU A 44 2.78 4.22 2.66
N ASN A 45 3.19 5.30 1.99
CA ASN A 45 3.24 5.37 0.53
C ASN A 45 4.21 4.35 -0.05
N GLN A 46 5.40 4.17 0.55
CA GLN A 46 6.32 3.13 0.11
C GLN A 46 5.69 1.74 0.25
N LYS A 47 5.14 1.44 1.43
CA LYS A 47 4.47 0.17 1.68
C LYS A 47 3.32 -0.08 0.69
N ARG A 48 2.51 0.94 0.40
CA ARG A 48 1.42 0.87 -0.58
C ARG A 48 1.96 0.48 -1.96
N ASN A 49 3.02 1.14 -2.42
CA ASN A 49 3.62 0.85 -3.73
C ASN A 49 4.18 -0.58 -3.76
N ASP A 50 4.90 -1.01 -2.72
CA ASP A 50 5.43 -2.38 -2.62
C ASP A 50 4.31 -3.45 -2.68
N LEU A 51 3.15 -3.16 -2.10
CA LEU A 51 1.98 -4.06 -2.14
C LEU A 51 1.35 -4.09 -3.53
N ILE A 52 1.24 -2.95 -4.21
CA ILE A 52 0.74 -2.87 -5.58
C ILE A 52 1.64 -3.68 -6.52
N GLU A 53 2.96 -3.51 -6.42
CA GLU A 53 3.92 -4.27 -7.23
C GLU A 53 3.77 -5.79 -7.05
N LYS A 54 3.62 -6.27 -5.81
CA LYS A 54 3.37 -7.70 -5.54
C LYS A 54 2.04 -8.20 -6.11
N ILE A 55 0.98 -7.38 -6.01
CA ILE A 55 -0.32 -7.72 -6.58
C ILE A 55 -0.20 -7.84 -8.11
N ASP A 56 0.50 -6.91 -8.75
CA ASP A 56 0.72 -6.92 -10.20
C ASP A 56 1.54 -8.14 -10.64
N GLU A 57 2.60 -8.49 -9.91
CA GLU A 57 3.39 -9.70 -10.16
C GLU A 57 2.53 -10.97 -10.12
N MET A 58 1.71 -11.13 -9.07
CA MET A 58 0.81 -12.27 -8.94
C MET A 58 -0.25 -12.30 -10.04
N ALA A 59 -0.87 -11.16 -10.35
CA ALA A 59 -1.86 -11.05 -11.41
C ALA A 59 -1.28 -11.40 -12.78
N MET A 60 -0.05 -10.96 -13.07
CA MET A 60 0.67 -11.32 -14.29
C MET A 60 0.97 -12.82 -14.37
N ALA A 61 1.37 -13.46 -13.27
CA ALA A 61 1.61 -14.89 -13.21
C ALA A 61 0.33 -15.69 -13.49
N LEU A 62 -0.79 -15.32 -12.85
CA LEU A 62 -2.10 -15.94 -13.08
C LEU A 62 -2.54 -15.81 -14.54
N ARG A 63 -2.36 -14.63 -15.15
CA ARG A 63 -2.67 -14.38 -16.56
C ARG A 63 -1.86 -15.26 -17.51
N LYS A 64 -0.57 -15.49 -17.22
CA LYS A 64 0.30 -16.35 -18.04
C LYS A 64 -0.12 -17.83 -17.94
N GLY A 65 -0.51 -18.29 -16.76
CA GLY A 65 -1.02 -19.65 -16.56
C GLY A 65 -2.31 -19.96 -17.32
N GLY A 66 -3.20 -18.97 -17.49
CA GLY A 66 -4.47 -19.14 -18.21
C GLY A 66 -4.38 -19.11 -19.75
N LYS A 67 -3.21 -18.80 -20.33
CA LYS A 67 -3.02 -18.74 -21.80
C LYS A 67 -2.39 -19.99 -22.41
N ASN A 68 -2.04 -20.98 -21.59
CA ASN A 68 -1.41 -22.24 -22.00
C ASN A 68 -2.41 -23.41 -21.99
N GLY A 69 -3.72 -23.15 -22.09
CA GLY A 69 -4.79 -24.14 -22.15
C GLY A 69 -5.63 -24.01 -23.41
#